data_AF-A0A7Y2UWU5-F1
#
_entry.id   AF-A0A7Y2UWU5-F1
#
_cell.length_a   1.000
_cell.length_b   1.000
_cell.length_c   1.000
_cell.angle_alpha   90.00
_cell.angle_beta   90.00
_cell.angle_gamma   90.00
#
_symmetry.space_group_name_H-M   'P 1'
#
loop_
_entity.id
_entity.type
_entity.pdbx_description
1 polymer ?
#
loop_
_entity_poly.entity_id
_entity_poly.type
_entity_poly.pdbx_seq_one_letter_code
_entity_poly.pdbx_strand_id
1 'polypeptide(L)'
;GIIALIGIMVNDGLVLIGKFNGNLRSGMTFDDAIFEAGRSRFRAIFLTSLTTAAGLAPLIFEQSRQAQFLIPMAISIAYGIGFATVLTLIMLPIFLSFSNKVKVGTKWLATGNTITKEEVERAIKEQKEEIHLQDQMVTKLLKEPTNGSSVSDPKKDLEKELEDTK
;
A
#
# COMPACT_ATOMS: atom_id res chain seq x y z
N GLY A 1 -17.80 -19.36 -11.32
CA GLY A 1 -16.73 -18.92 -12.24
C GLY A 1 -16.50 -17.43 -12.13
N ILE A 2 -17.25 -16.62 -12.88
CA ILE A 2 -17.02 -15.17 -13.03
C ILE A 2 -16.91 -14.41 -11.71
N ILE A 3 -17.85 -14.60 -10.77
CA ILE A 3 -17.82 -13.90 -9.47
C ILE A 3 -16.52 -14.20 -8.70
N ALA A 4 -16.06 -15.47 -8.71
CA ALA A 4 -14.81 -15.87 -8.07
C ALA A 4 -13.60 -15.19 -8.75
N LEU A 5 -13.59 -15.14 -10.09
CA LEU A 5 -12.53 -14.46 -10.85
C LEU A 5 -12.45 -12.96 -10.55
N ILE A 6 -13.60 -12.28 -10.44
CA ILE A 6 -13.65 -10.86 -10.07
C ILE A 6 -13.02 -10.66 -8.69
N GLY A 7 -13.37 -11.49 -7.71
CA GLY A 7 -12.81 -11.40 -6.36
C GLY A 7 -11.28 -11.55 -6.34
N ILE A 8 -10.76 -12.53 -7.08
CA ILE A 8 -9.31 -12.75 -7.21
C ILE A 8 -8.64 -11.54 -7.85
N MET A 9 -9.19 -11.03 -8.96
CA MET A 9 -8.64 -9.87 -9.67
C MET A 9 -8.62 -8.60 -8.83
N VAL A 10 -9.70 -8.32 -8.08
CA VAL A 10 -9.77 -7.16 -7.18
C VAL A 10 -8.74 -7.28 -6.06
N ASN A 11 -8.61 -8.47 -5.47
CA ASN A 11 -7.60 -8.73 -4.44
C ASN A 11 -6.18 -8.48 -4.96
N ASP A 12 -5.86 -9.03 -6.14
CA ASP A 12 -4.53 -8.86 -6.74
C ASP A 12 -4.20 -7.38 -7.00
N GLY A 13 -5.18 -6.61 -7.49
CA GLY A 13 -5.03 -5.17 -7.72
C GLY A 13 -4.84 -4.36 -6.44
N LEU A 14 -5.64 -4.63 -5.41
CA LEU A 14 -5.55 -3.94 -4.11
C LEU A 14 -4.18 -4.14 -3.46
N VAL A 15 -3.66 -5.37 -3.48
CA VAL A 15 -2.36 -5.67 -2.88
C VAL A 15 -1.22 -5.03 -3.67
N LEU A 16 -1.33 -4.93 -5.01
CA LEU A 16 -0.34 -4.22 -5.82
C LEU A 16 -0.32 -2.72 -5.49
N ILE A 17 -1.49 -2.08 -5.45
CA ILE A 17 -1.61 -0.65 -5.12
C ILE A 17 -1.12 -0.39 -3.69
N GLY A 18 -1.47 -1.25 -2.74
CA GLY A 18 -0.98 -1.16 -1.37
C GLY A 18 0.54 -1.25 -1.28
N LYS A 19 1.15 -2.19 -2.03
CA LYS A 19 2.62 -2.33 -2.08
C LYS A 19 3.28 -1.13 -2.76
N PHE A 20 2.72 -0.64 -3.86
CA PHE A 20 3.17 0.55 -4.55
C PHE A 20 3.14 1.79 -3.63
N ASN A 21 2.02 2.03 -2.96
CA ASN A 21 1.87 3.12 -2.00
C ASN A 21 2.84 2.98 -0.82
N GLY A 22 3.06 1.76 -0.32
CA GLY A 22 4.06 1.49 0.71
C GLY A 22 5.49 1.78 0.24
N ASN A 23 5.82 1.40 -1.00
CA ASN A 23 7.13 1.67 -1.59
C ASN A 23 7.38 3.18 -1.76
N LEU A 24 6.36 3.93 -2.20
CA LEU A 24 6.43 5.40 -2.24
C LEU A 24 6.65 6.00 -0.85
N ARG A 25 5.93 5.52 0.18
CA ARG A 25 6.10 5.99 1.57
C ARG A 25 7.49 5.69 2.13
N SER A 26 8.13 4.63 1.65
CA SER A 26 9.52 4.31 2.01
C SER A 26 10.57 5.17 1.29
N GLY A 27 10.15 6.12 0.44
CA GLY A 27 11.03 7.05 -0.26
C GLY A 27 11.56 6.53 -1.62
N MET A 28 11.02 5.44 -2.16
CA MET A 28 11.36 5.01 -3.52
C MET A 28 10.83 6.01 -4.56
N THR A 29 11.56 6.17 -5.66
CA THR A 29 11.08 6.91 -6.83
C THR A 29 9.84 6.23 -7.42
N PHE A 30 9.01 6.98 -8.15
CA PHE A 30 7.79 6.42 -8.75
C PHE A 30 8.08 5.19 -9.61
N ASP A 31 9.10 5.28 -10.45
CA ASP A 31 9.47 4.24 -11.42
C ASP A 31 10.06 3.00 -10.72
N ASP A 32 10.81 3.17 -9.61
CA ASP A 32 11.28 2.04 -8.79
C ASP A 32 10.15 1.40 -7.97
N ALA A 33 9.28 2.23 -7.39
CA ALA A 33 8.18 1.78 -6.56
C ALA A 33 7.21 0.89 -7.34
N ILE A 34 6.88 1.27 -8.57
CA ILE A 34 5.99 0.50 -9.45
C ILE A 34 6.65 -0.78 -9.95
N PHE A 35 7.94 -0.73 -10.26
CA PHE A 35 8.70 -1.91 -10.68
C PHE A 35 8.80 -2.94 -9.57
N GLU A 36 9.19 -2.54 -8.37
CA GLU A 36 9.34 -3.44 -7.23
C GLU A 36 7.97 -3.99 -6.76
N ALA A 37 6.91 -3.16 -6.78
CA ALA A 37 5.55 -3.61 -6.52
C ALA A 37 5.12 -4.68 -7.54
N GLY A 38 5.33 -4.43 -8.84
CA GLY A 38 5.03 -5.38 -9.91
C GLY A 38 5.80 -6.70 -9.77
N ARG A 39 7.12 -6.64 -9.55
CA ARG A 39 7.98 -7.83 -9.38
C ARG A 39 7.54 -8.70 -8.20
N SER A 40 7.29 -8.08 -7.05
CA SER A 40 6.84 -8.78 -5.86
C SER A 40 5.50 -9.49 -6.09
N ARG A 41 4.58 -8.84 -6.81
CA ARG A 41 3.25 -9.40 -7.09
C ARG A 41 3.26 -10.45 -8.18
N PHE A 42 4.12 -10.32 -9.20
CA PHE A 42 4.27 -11.33 -10.24
C PHE A 42 4.51 -12.72 -9.66
N ARG A 43 5.46 -12.84 -8.72
CA ARG A 43 5.76 -14.11 -8.08
C ARG A 43 4.57 -14.65 -7.27
N ALA A 44 3.87 -13.78 -6.55
CA ALA A 44 2.73 -14.17 -5.73
C ALA A 44 1.53 -14.64 -6.58
N ILE A 45 1.13 -13.84 -7.57
CA ILE A 45 -0.01 -14.15 -8.44
C ILE A 45 0.29 -15.40 -9.28
N PHE A 46 1.51 -15.54 -9.82
CA PHE A 46 1.91 -16.73 -10.55
C PHE A 46 1.77 -18.01 -9.71
N LEU A 47 2.20 -17.96 -8.44
CA LEU A 47 2.08 -19.10 -7.52
C LEU A 47 0.61 -19.43 -7.21
N THR A 48 -0.23 -18.43 -6.98
CA THR A 48 -1.67 -18.61 -6.75
C THR A 48 -2.36 -19.24 -7.96
N SER A 49 -2.03 -18.77 -9.16
CA SER A 49 -2.58 -19.29 -10.41
C SER A 49 -2.19 -20.75 -10.62
N LEU A 50 -0.91 -21.08 -10.40
CA LEU A 50 -0.42 -22.45 -10.47
C LEU A 50 -1.10 -23.35 -9.43
N THR A 51 -1.22 -22.87 -8.19
CA THR A 51 -1.86 -23.61 -7.10
C THR A 51 -3.33 -23.87 -7.38
N THR A 52 -4.03 -22.91 -7.97
CA THR A 52 -5.45 -23.08 -8.33
C THR A 52 -5.61 -24.07 -9.48
N ALA A 53 -4.78 -23.98 -10.51
CA ALA A 53 -4.78 -24.95 -11.60
C ALA A 53 -4.49 -26.37 -11.08
N ALA A 54 -3.48 -26.52 -10.21
CA ALA A 54 -3.14 -27.80 -9.59
C ALA A 54 -4.26 -28.34 -8.68
N GLY A 55 -4.90 -27.47 -7.88
CA GLY A 55 -6.00 -27.86 -6.99
C GLY A 55 -7.28 -28.25 -7.74
N LEU A 56 -7.53 -27.64 -8.90
CA LEU A 56 -8.68 -27.97 -9.75
C LEU A 56 -8.41 -29.15 -10.70
N ALA A 57 -7.15 -29.49 -10.97
CA ALA A 57 -6.79 -30.60 -11.85
C ALA A 57 -7.52 -31.92 -11.51
N PRO A 58 -7.51 -32.45 -10.27
CA PRO A 58 -8.21 -33.70 -9.97
C PRO A 58 -9.72 -33.62 -10.19
N LEU A 59 -10.33 -32.46 -9.91
CA LEU A 59 -11.76 -32.23 -10.13
C LEU A 59 -12.11 -32.24 -11.62
N ILE A 60 -11.22 -31.73 -12.47
CA ILE A 60 -11.42 -31.69 -13.93
C ILE A 60 -11.35 -33.11 -14.54
N PHE A 61 -10.57 -34.01 -13.97
CA PHE A 61 -10.44 -35.40 -14.44
C PHE A 61 -11.47 -36.37 -13.81
N GLU A 62 -12.27 -35.92 -12.85
CA GLU A 62 -13.28 -36.73 -12.17
C GLU A 62 -14.48 -37.03 -13.10
N GLN A 63 -14.92 -38.30 -13.15
CA GLN A 63 -15.99 -38.74 -14.06
C GLN A 63 -17.36 -38.90 -13.39
N SER A 64 -17.46 -38.67 -12.08
CA SER A 64 -18.72 -38.77 -11.35
C SER A 64 -19.79 -37.80 -11.88
N ARG A 65 -21.06 -38.20 -11.79
CA ARG A 65 -22.21 -37.40 -12.26
C ARG A 65 -22.38 -36.08 -11.49
N GLN A 66 -21.94 -36.02 -10.24
CA GLN A 66 -21.88 -34.79 -9.46
C GLN A 66 -20.76 -33.86 -9.92
N ALA A 67 -19.59 -34.40 -10.29
CA ALA A 67 -18.47 -33.61 -10.79
C ALA A 67 -18.77 -32.96 -12.15
N GLN A 68 -19.58 -33.58 -13.01
CA GLN A 68 -19.92 -33.02 -14.34
C GLN A 68 -20.52 -31.60 -14.28
N PHE A 69 -21.22 -31.23 -13.21
CA PHE A 69 -21.72 -29.86 -13.01
C PHE A 69 -20.62 -28.88 -12.57
N LEU A 70 -19.59 -29.38 -11.89
CA LEU A 70 -18.47 -28.58 -11.36
C LEU A 70 -17.36 -28.38 -12.39
N ILE A 71 -17.13 -29.34 -13.28
CA ILE A 71 -16.12 -29.29 -14.35
C ILE A 71 -16.18 -27.98 -15.17
N PRO A 72 -17.33 -27.56 -15.75
CA PRO A 72 -17.37 -26.31 -16.54
C PRO A 72 -17.06 -25.06 -15.71
N MET A 73 -17.41 -25.07 -14.41
CA MET A 73 -17.04 -23.99 -13.51
C MET A 73 -15.54 -23.96 -13.21
N ALA A 74 -14.94 -25.13 -12.98
CA ALA A 74 -13.51 -25.28 -12.70
C ALA A 74 -12.65 -24.86 -13.90
N ILE A 75 -13.03 -25.29 -15.11
CA ILE A 75 -12.37 -24.90 -16.37
C ILE A 75 -12.42 -23.37 -16.56
N SER A 76 -13.60 -22.75 -16.34
CA SER A 76 -13.75 -21.29 -16.41
C SER A 76 -12.80 -20.56 -15.46
N ILE A 77 -12.63 -21.06 -14.23
CA ILE A 77 -11.74 -20.44 -13.23
C ILE A 77 -10.28 -20.64 -13.62
N ALA A 78 -9.88 -21.85 -13.99
CA ALA A 78 -8.48 -22.17 -14.34
C ALA A 78 -7.97 -21.30 -15.50
N TYR A 79 -8.72 -21.24 -16.60
CA TYR A 79 -8.35 -20.38 -17.74
C TYR A 79 -8.53 -18.89 -17.42
N GLY A 80 -9.59 -18.53 -16.70
CA GLY A 80 -9.88 -17.16 -16.32
C GLY A 80 -8.79 -16.53 -15.45
N ILE A 81 -8.26 -17.26 -14.47
CA ILE A 81 -7.15 -16.81 -13.64
C ILE A 81 -5.88 -16.63 -14.46
N GLY A 82 -5.56 -17.55 -15.37
CA GLY A 82 -4.38 -17.43 -16.23
C GLY A 82 -4.43 -16.15 -17.08
N PHE A 83 -5.57 -15.89 -17.72
CA PHE A 83 -5.77 -14.68 -18.50
C PHE A 83 -5.79 -13.41 -17.63
N ALA A 84 -6.52 -13.43 -16.51
CA ALA A 84 -6.59 -12.32 -15.56
C ALA A 84 -5.21 -11.98 -14.96
N THR A 85 -4.36 -12.98 -14.73
CA THR A 85 -2.99 -12.78 -14.24
C THR A 85 -2.20 -11.94 -15.23
N VAL A 86 -2.15 -12.35 -16.50
CA VAL A 86 -1.42 -11.63 -17.55
C VAL A 86 -1.98 -10.23 -17.72
N LEU A 87 -3.30 -10.11 -17.76
CA LEU A 87 -3.98 -8.84 -17.98
C LEU A 87 -3.74 -7.89 -16.81
N THR A 88 -3.88 -8.32 -15.56
CA THR A 88 -3.62 -7.48 -14.38
C THR A 88 -2.17 -7.06 -14.30
N LEU A 89 -1.23 -7.96 -14.57
CA LEU A 89 0.19 -7.67 -14.42
C LEU A 89 0.71 -6.64 -15.43
N ILE A 90 0.11 -6.58 -16.62
CA ILE A 90 0.48 -5.63 -17.68
C ILE A 90 -0.37 -4.37 -17.58
N MET A 91 -1.69 -4.53 -17.46
CA MET A 91 -2.65 -3.42 -17.50
C MET A 91 -2.50 -2.51 -16.29
N LEU A 92 -2.28 -3.07 -15.09
CA LEU A 92 -2.23 -2.29 -13.86
C LEU A 92 -1.01 -1.34 -13.79
N PRO A 93 0.25 -1.74 -14.08
CA PRO A 93 1.35 -0.80 -14.10
C PRO A 93 1.23 0.25 -15.20
N ILE A 94 0.68 -0.12 -16.37
CA ILE A 94 0.40 0.84 -17.45
C ILE A 94 -0.64 1.87 -16.97
N PHE A 95 -1.72 1.42 -16.34
CA PHE A 95 -2.77 2.28 -15.83
C PHE A 95 -2.27 3.24 -14.76
N LEU A 96 -1.41 2.77 -13.85
CA LEU A 96 -0.76 3.61 -12.84
C LEU A 96 0.16 4.66 -13.48
N SER A 97 1.00 4.26 -14.44
CA SER A 97 1.90 5.18 -15.16
C SER A 97 1.10 6.22 -15.97
N PHE A 98 0.06 5.79 -16.67
CA PHE A 98 -0.83 6.66 -17.43
C PHE A 98 -1.56 7.66 -16.52
N SER A 99 -2.18 7.17 -15.44
CA SER A 99 -2.85 8.02 -14.45
C SER A 99 -1.91 9.05 -13.86
N ASN A 100 -0.66 8.66 -13.57
CA ASN A 100 0.36 9.59 -13.09
C ASN A 100 0.70 10.66 -14.16
N LYS A 101 0.95 10.26 -15.42
CA LYS A 101 1.21 11.20 -16.52
C LYS A 101 0.08 12.21 -16.71
N VAL A 102 -1.18 11.76 -16.64
CA VAL A 102 -2.35 12.65 -16.73
C VAL A 102 -2.35 13.64 -15.57
N LYS A 103 -2.18 13.19 -14.32
CA LYS A 103 -2.12 14.08 -13.15
C LYS A 103 -1.00 15.12 -13.26
N VAL A 104 0.20 14.69 -13.67
CA VAL A 104 1.35 15.59 -13.86
C VAL A 104 1.08 16.60 -14.96
N GLY A 105 0.54 16.18 -16.12
CA GLY A 105 0.20 17.08 -17.22
C GLY A 105 -0.86 18.12 -16.84
N THR A 106 -1.90 17.70 -16.13
CA THR A 106 -2.97 18.61 -15.68
C THR A 106 -2.45 19.64 -14.67
N LYS A 107 -1.59 19.21 -13.73
CA LYS A 107 -0.97 20.14 -12.77
C LYS A 107 0.07 21.06 -13.43
N TRP A 108 0.87 20.56 -14.37
CA TRP A 108 1.84 21.37 -15.10
C TRP A 108 1.14 22.48 -15.90
N LEU A 109 0.04 22.15 -16.59
CA LEU A 109 -0.82 23.13 -17.28
C LEU A 109 -1.42 24.18 -16.33
N ALA A 110 -1.73 23.81 -15.09
CA ALA A 110 -2.32 24.72 -14.11
C ALA A 110 -1.30 25.56 -13.34
N THR A 111 -0.07 25.08 -13.14
CA THR A 111 0.91 25.68 -12.20
C THR A 111 2.19 26.18 -12.89
N GLY A 112 2.47 25.81 -14.14
CA GLY A 112 3.63 26.30 -14.92
C GLY A 112 5.01 25.83 -14.44
N ASN A 113 5.08 25.00 -13.39
CA ASN A 113 6.32 24.53 -12.76
C ASN A 113 6.52 23.02 -13.00
N THR A 114 7.77 22.56 -13.08
CA THR A 114 8.11 21.12 -13.22
C THR A 114 7.88 20.38 -11.91
N ILE A 115 6.77 19.65 -11.80
CA ILE A 115 6.38 18.88 -10.62
C ILE A 115 6.91 17.46 -10.74
N THR A 116 7.57 16.96 -9.70
CA THR A 116 8.11 15.60 -9.67
C THR A 116 6.97 14.58 -9.60
N LYS A 117 7.10 13.44 -10.28
CA LYS A 117 6.06 12.39 -10.41
C LYS A 117 5.54 11.90 -9.05
N GLU A 118 6.33 12.02 -8.01
CA GLU A 118 6.07 11.60 -6.64
C GLU A 118 5.15 12.59 -5.90
N GLU A 119 5.20 13.89 -6.21
CA GLU A 119 4.49 14.95 -5.49
C GLU A 119 2.97 15.01 -5.78
N VAL A 120 2.52 14.29 -6.81
CA VAL A 120 1.09 14.17 -7.17
C VAL A 120 0.40 13.02 -6.46
N GLU A 121 1.14 12.09 -5.87
CA GLU A 121 0.56 10.92 -5.21
C GLU A 121 0.17 11.24 -3.76
N ARG A 122 -1.03 10.77 -3.36
CA ARG A 122 -1.60 11.04 -2.03
C ARG A 122 -0.71 10.53 -0.89
N ALA A 123 -0.06 9.39 -1.10
CA ALA A 123 0.80 8.76 -0.11
C ALA A 123 1.96 9.68 0.35
N ILE A 124 2.54 10.46 -0.56
CA ILE A 124 3.63 11.40 -0.26
C ILE A 124 3.07 12.68 0.39
N LYS A 125 1.88 13.14 -0.04
CA LYS A 125 1.21 14.32 0.57
C LYS A 125 0.91 14.10 2.05
N GLU A 126 0.35 12.94 2.40
CA GLU A 126 0.04 12.59 3.78
C GLU A 126 1.32 12.48 4.63
N GLN A 127 2.39 11.90 4.09
CA GLN A 127 3.66 11.80 4.81
C GLN A 127 4.35 13.16 4.99
N LYS A 128 4.25 14.05 4.00
CA LYS A 128 4.78 15.42 4.10
C LYS A 128 3.97 16.27 5.09
N GLU A 129 2.66 16.04 5.20
CA GLU A 129 1.81 16.64 6.25
C GLU A 129 2.17 16.10 7.65
N GLU A 130 2.36 14.79 7.83
CA GLU A 130 2.80 14.21 9.11
C GLU A 130 4.16 14.74 9.54
N ILE A 131 5.15 14.79 8.63
CA ILE A 131 6.47 15.36 8.90
C ILE A 131 6.34 16.86 9.23
N HIS A 132 5.50 17.62 8.53
CA HIS A 132 5.29 19.04 8.81
C HIS A 132 4.62 19.28 10.17
N LEU A 133 3.65 18.44 10.55
CA LEU A 133 3.01 18.49 11.87
C LEU A 133 4.01 18.14 12.98
N GLN A 134 4.86 17.13 12.76
CA GLN A 134 5.89 16.73 13.71
C GLN A 134 6.95 17.83 13.91
N ASP A 135 7.39 18.46 12.81
CA ASP A 135 8.35 19.57 12.84
C ASP A 135 7.77 20.83 13.48
N GLN A 136 6.48 21.13 13.25
CA GLN A 136 5.76 22.18 13.97
C GLN A 136 5.61 21.88 15.47
N MET A 137 5.40 20.63 15.85
CA MET A 137 5.28 20.21 17.26
C MET A 137 6.64 20.33 17.96
N VAL A 138 7.72 19.86 17.34
CA VAL A 138 9.10 20.01 17.84
C VAL A 138 9.48 21.49 17.93
N THR A 139 9.17 22.29 16.90
CA THR A 139 9.43 23.73 16.91
C THR A 139 8.64 24.44 18.01
N LYS A 140 7.38 24.04 18.27
CA LYS A 140 6.60 24.57 19.41
C LYS A 140 7.21 24.19 20.75
N LEU A 141 7.65 22.94 20.94
CA LEU A 141 8.30 22.47 22.16
C LEU A 141 9.66 23.14 22.41
N LEU A 142 10.41 23.45 21.34
CA LEU A 142 11.69 24.16 21.42
C LEU A 142 11.53 25.68 21.56
N LYS A 143 10.39 26.23 21.14
CA LYS A 143 10.09 27.67 21.15
C LYS A 143 9.16 28.11 22.27
N GLU A 144 8.58 27.18 23.04
CA GLU A 144 8.00 27.51 24.34
C GLU A 144 9.15 27.82 25.31
N PRO A 145 9.41 29.09 25.67
CA PRO A 145 10.18 29.32 26.88
C PRO A 145 9.35 28.72 28.01
N THR A 146 10.00 27.92 28.85
CA THR A 146 9.50 27.50 30.15
C THR A 146 9.02 28.74 30.92
N ASN A 147 7.76 29.10 30.78
CA ASN A 147 7.14 30.15 31.57
C ASN A 147 5.97 29.53 32.32
N GLY A 148 6.28 29.15 33.56
CA GLY A 148 5.30 29.09 34.64
C GLY A 148 4.24 28.01 34.55
N SER A 149 4.60 26.75 34.81
CA SER A 149 3.86 25.96 35.79
C SER A 149 4.76 24.86 36.37
N SER A 150 4.67 24.74 37.70
CA SER A 150 5.45 23.93 38.62
C SER A 150 5.77 22.51 38.14
N VAL A 151 7.06 22.25 37.87
CA VAL A 151 7.65 20.97 38.26
C VAL A 151 8.34 21.27 39.58
N SER A 152 7.72 20.85 40.69
CA SER A 152 8.33 20.88 42.01
C SER A 152 9.62 20.08 41.94
N ASP A 153 10.72 20.75 42.28
CA ASP A 153 12.05 20.18 42.33
C ASP A 153 12.07 19.12 43.46
N PRO A 154 12.10 17.80 43.17
CA PRO A 154 11.90 16.75 44.18
C PRO A 154 12.94 16.80 45.30
N LYS A 155 14.06 17.49 45.06
CA LYS A 155 15.16 17.68 45.99
C LYS A 155 14.83 18.69 47.10
N LYS A 156 14.04 19.72 46.80
CA LYS A 156 13.64 20.74 47.79
C LYS A 156 12.58 20.24 48.76
N ASP A 157 11.69 19.37 48.29
CA ASP A 157 10.68 18.74 49.13
C ASP A 157 11.34 17.72 50.09
N LEU A 158 12.37 17.01 49.62
CA LEU A 158 13.15 16.08 50.45
C LEU A 158 14.02 16.79 51.52
N GLU A 159 14.58 17.96 51.22
CA GLU A 159 15.34 18.74 52.22
C GLU A 159 14.44 19.28 53.34
N LYS A 160 13.19 19.63 53.03
CA LYS A 160 12.21 20.09 54.02
C LYS A 160 11.75 18.97 54.96
N GLU A 161 11.55 17.76 54.45
CA GLU A 161 11.15 16.61 55.27
C GLU A 161 12.27 16.16 56.24
N LEU A 162 13.53 16.38 55.87
CA LEU A 162 14.70 16.05 56.70
C LEU A 162 14.99 17.10 57.79
N GLU A 163 14.57 18.36 57.62
CA GLU A 163 14.64 19.37 58.68
C GLU A 163 13.54 19.20 59.74
N ASP A 164 12.34 18.77 59.36
CA ASP A 164 11.23 18.57 60.30
C ASP A 164 11.37 17.30 61.19
N THR A 165 12.38 16.46 60.94
CA THR A 165 12.65 15.22 61.71
C THR A 165 13.81 15.36 62.71
N LYS A 166 14.28 16.59 63.00
CA LYS A 166 15.27 16.89 64.06
C LYS A 166 14.70 17.85 65.09
#